data_AF-A0A356NSD2-F1
#
_entry.id   AF-A0A356NSD2-F1
#
_cell.length_a   1.000
_cell.length_b   1.000
_cell.length_c   1.000
_cell.angle_alpha   90.00
_cell.angle_beta   90.00
_cell.angle_gamma   90.00
#
_symmetry.space_group_name_H-M   'P 1'
#
loop_
_entity.id
_entity.type
_entity.pdbx_description
1 polymer ?
#
loop_
_entity_poly.entity_id
_entity_poly.type
_entity_poly.pdbx_seq_one_letter_code
_entity_poly.pdbx_strand_id
1 'polypeptide(L)'
;MQPFQNEKAQLIMTLRGMGIVDADVLSAIEQVPREMFVARALQAHAYENASLPIAMDQTISQPYIVAIMSAALQLTGRERVLEIGTGSGYQAA
;
A
#
# COMPACT_ATOMS: atom_id res chain seq x y z
N MET A 1 17.24 11.26 -9.06
CA MET A 1 16.01 10.46 -9.23
C MET A 1 15.47 10.14 -7.85
N GLN A 2 14.16 10.31 -7.63
CA GLN A 2 13.55 9.70 -6.45
C GLN A 2 13.68 8.16 -6.59
N PRO A 3 14.04 7.43 -5.53
CA PRO A 3 14.09 5.97 -5.59
C PRO A 3 12.68 5.38 -5.86
N PHE A 4 12.63 4.17 -6.43
CA PHE A 4 11.42 3.37 -6.67
C PHE A 4 10.35 3.93 -7.63
N GLN A 5 10.66 4.95 -8.44
CA GLN A 5 9.66 5.59 -9.32
C GLN A 5 9.07 4.63 -10.36
N ASN A 6 9.90 3.78 -10.95
CA ASN A 6 9.45 2.83 -11.97
C ASN A 6 8.58 1.74 -11.34
N GLU A 7 8.98 1.27 -10.17
CA GLU A 7 8.30 0.23 -9.39
C GLU A 7 6.94 0.72 -8.89
N LYS A 8 6.87 1.96 -8.41
CA LYS A 8 5.60 2.65 -8.09
C LYS A 8 4.68 2.72 -9.29
N ALA A 9 5.16 3.23 -10.42
CA ALA A 9 4.35 3.35 -11.63
C ALA A 9 3.85 1.98 -12.11
N GLN A 10 4.70 0.95 -12.07
CA GLN A 10 4.32 -0.43 -12.43
C GLN A 10 3.26 -1.00 -11.47
N LEU A 11 3.40 -0.74 -10.17
CA LEU A 11 2.39 -1.14 -9.18
C LEU A 11 1.04 -0.46 -9.46
N ILE A 12 1.03 0.85 -9.68
CA ILE A 12 -0.20 1.60 -9.98
C ILE A 12 -0.86 1.09 -11.26
N MET A 13 -0.10 0.84 -12.32
CA MET A 13 -0.64 0.24 -13.55
C MET A 13 -1.21 -1.17 -13.31
N THR A 14 -0.55 -1.98 -12.47
CA THR A 14 -1.04 -3.29 -12.06
C THR A 14 -2.39 -3.18 -11.33
N LEU A 15 -2.49 -2.30 -10.34
CA LEU A 15 -3.73 -2.10 -9.56
C LEU A 15 -4.88 -1.59 -10.44
N ARG A 16 -4.61 -0.69 -11.38
CA ARG A 16 -5.59 -0.24 -12.38
C ARG A 16 -6.07 -1.41 -13.25
N GLY A 17 -5.15 -2.24 -13.73
CA GLY A 17 -5.47 -3.45 -14.50
C GLY A 17 -6.32 -4.46 -13.72
N MET A 18 -6.27 -4.43 -12.40
CA MET A 18 -7.10 -5.25 -11.49
C MET A 18 -8.43 -4.59 -11.11
N GLY A 19 -8.78 -3.44 -11.70
CA GLY A 19 -10.07 -2.78 -11.51
C GLY A 19 -10.13 -1.74 -10.40
N ILE A 20 -9.00 -1.34 -9.80
CA ILE A 20 -8.97 -0.20 -8.87
C ILE A 20 -9.10 1.10 -9.68
N VAL A 21 -10.22 1.79 -9.52
CA VAL A 21 -10.55 3.02 -10.25
C VAL A 21 -10.54 4.29 -9.38
N ASP A 22 -10.51 4.14 -8.07
CA ASP A 22 -10.48 5.25 -7.13
C ASP A 22 -9.13 5.98 -7.22
N ALA A 23 -9.17 7.22 -7.71
CA ALA A 23 -7.98 8.02 -7.97
C ALA A 23 -7.29 8.47 -6.68
N ASP A 24 -8.05 8.74 -5.61
CA ASP A 24 -7.52 9.19 -4.34
C ASP A 24 -6.80 8.04 -3.63
N VAL A 25 -7.36 6.83 -3.70
CA VAL A 25 -6.71 5.60 -3.19
C VAL A 25 -5.41 5.29 -3.94
N LEU A 26 -5.42 5.36 -5.28
CA LEU A 26 -4.20 5.10 -6.07
C LEU A 26 -3.13 6.15 -5.80
N SER A 27 -3.53 7.41 -5.65
CA SER A 27 -2.63 8.51 -5.29
C SER A 27 -2.01 8.31 -3.90
N ALA A 28 -2.80 7.89 -2.90
CA ALA A 28 -2.28 7.58 -1.58
C ALA A 28 -1.25 6.43 -1.60
N ILE A 29 -1.54 5.34 -2.31
CA ILE A 29 -0.61 4.21 -2.48
C ILE A 29 0.70 4.63 -3.18
N GLU A 30 0.63 5.53 -4.16
CA GLU A 30 1.81 6.05 -4.85
C GLU A 30 2.66 6.96 -3.95
N GLN A 31 2.01 7.78 -3.13
CA GLN A 31 2.67 8.78 -2.28
C GLN A 31 3.31 8.16 -1.03
N VAL A 32 2.63 7.22 -0.38
CA VAL A 32 3.14 6.57 0.84
C VAL A 32 4.34 5.69 0.49
N PRO A 33 5.53 5.91 1.07
CA PRO A 33 6.75 5.17 0.72
C PRO A 33 6.74 3.77 1.34
N ARG A 34 6.11 2.80 0.66
CA ARG A 34 5.94 1.42 1.15
C ARG A 34 7.24 0.74 1.57
N GLU A 35 8.37 1.09 0.97
CA GLU A 35 9.72 0.61 1.31
C GLU A 35 10.17 0.94 2.74
N MET A 36 9.55 1.95 3.37
CA MET A 36 9.80 2.33 4.76
C MET A 36 9.07 1.42 5.77
N PHE A 37 8.11 0.62 5.29
CA PHE A 37 7.24 -0.24 6.10
C PHE A 37 7.60 -1.73 5.95
N VAL A 38 8.70 -2.05 5.28
CA VAL A 38 9.20 -3.42 5.05
C VAL A 38 10.62 -3.57 5.58
N ALA A 39 11.03 -4.81 5.85
CA ALA A 39 12.42 -5.09 6.25
C ALA A 39 13.40 -4.69 5.14
N ARG A 40 14.58 -4.18 5.51
CA ARG A 40 15.61 -3.73 4.56
C ARG A 40 15.97 -4.77 3.50
N ALA A 41 16.01 -6.05 3.87
CA ALA A 41 16.30 -7.17 2.97
C ALA A 41 15.22 -7.39 1.89
N LEU A 42 14.01 -6.85 2.08
CA LEU A 42 12.86 -7.02 1.21
C LEU A 42 12.47 -5.75 0.45
N GLN A 43 13.23 -4.65 0.59
CA GLN A 43 12.90 -3.39 -0.07
C GLN A 43 12.84 -3.50 -1.61
N ALA A 44 13.62 -4.40 -2.20
CA ALA A 44 13.56 -4.68 -3.64
C ALA A 44 12.18 -5.21 -4.09
N HIS A 45 11.43 -5.83 -3.17
CA HIS A 45 10.09 -6.38 -3.41
C HIS A 45 8.97 -5.48 -2.90
N ALA A 46 9.29 -4.30 -2.34
CA ALA A 46 8.33 -3.45 -1.61
C ALA A 46 7.08 -3.10 -2.45
N TYR A 47 7.25 -2.95 -3.76
CA TYR A 47 6.23 -2.54 -4.71
C TYR A 47 5.68 -3.68 -5.57
N GLU A 48 6.07 -4.93 -5.27
CA GLU A 48 5.38 -6.07 -5.84
C GLU A 48 3.96 -6.15 -5.27
N ASN A 49 3.00 -6.58 -6.09
CA ASN A 49 1.65 -6.84 -5.62
C ASN A 49 1.61 -8.16 -4.84
N ALA A 50 2.30 -8.24 -3.70
CA ALA A 50 2.40 -9.39 -2.82
C ALA A 50 2.38 -8.95 -1.34
N SER A 51 1.99 -9.87 -0.45
CA SER A 51 2.25 -9.69 0.98
C SER A 51 3.72 -9.99 1.28
N LEU A 52 4.29 -9.25 2.24
CA LEU A 52 5.68 -9.46 2.66
C LEU A 52 5.73 -9.70 4.17
N PRO A 53 6.65 -10.54 4.67
CA PRO A 53 6.80 -10.74 6.10
C PRO A 53 7.32 -9.46 6.77
N ILE A 54 6.83 -9.21 7.97
CA ILE A 54 7.35 -8.21 8.90
C ILE A 54 7.68 -8.91 10.24
N ALA A 55 8.12 -8.17 11.25
CA ALA A 55 8.45 -8.75 12.54
C ALA A 55 7.26 -9.51 13.18
N MET A 56 7.56 -10.39 14.13
CA MET A 56 6.56 -11.12 14.93
C MET A 56 5.61 -12.00 14.09
N ASP A 57 6.14 -12.64 13.05
CA ASP A 57 5.41 -13.54 12.14
C ASP A 57 4.16 -12.89 11.50
N GLN A 58 4.13 -11.56 11.43
CA GLN A 58 3.08 -10.81 10.76
C GLN A 58 3.44 -10.56 9.29
N THR A 59 2.50 -10.04 8.53
CA THR A 59 2.73 -9.62 7.15
C THR A 59 2.21 -8.22 6.92
N ILE A 60 2.88 -7.46 6.04
CA ILE A 60 2.28 -6.30 5.41
C ILE A 60 1.37 -6.79 4.27
N SER A 61 0.12 -6.34 4.26
CA SER A 61 -0.88 -6.74 3.27
C SER A 61 -0.45 -6.39 1.84
N GLN A 62 -0.89 -7.22 0.89
CA GLN A 62 -0.74 -6.97 -0.54
C GLN A 62 -1.31 -5.58 -0.91
N PRO A 63 -0.64 -4.79 -1.78
CA PRO A 63 -1.15 -3.49 -2.22
C PRO A 63 -2.58 -3.51 -2.77
N TYR A 64 -2.97 -4.55 -3.51
CA TYR A 64 -4.35 -4.71 -3.98
C TYR A 64 -5.36 -4.81 -2.84
N ILE A 65 -5.06 -5.57 -1.78
CA ILE A 65 -5.93 -5.70 -0.60
C ILE A 65 -6.07 -4.35 0.11
N VAL A 66 -4.96 -3.62 0.28
CA VAL A 66 -4.97 -2.25 0.80
C VAL A 66 -5.87 -1.35 -0.04
N ALA A 67 -5.73 -1.41 -1.37
CA ALA A 67 -6.52 -0.58 -2.29
C ALA A 67 -8.03 -0.87 -2.21
N ILE A 68 -8.44 -2.15 -2.24
CA ILE A 68 -9.87 -2.49 -2.18
C ILE A 68 -10.49 -2.13 -0.82
N MET A 69 -9.74 -2.32 0.28
CA MET A 69 -10.22 -1.99 1.62
C MET A 69 -10.42 -0.48 1.75
N SER A 70 -9.44 0.31 1.33
CA SER A 70 -9.53 1.78 1.35
C SER A 70 -10.66 2.30 0.47
N ALA A 71 -10.80 1.78 -0.76
CA ALA A 71 -11.86 2.21 -1.68
C ALA A 71 -13.27 1.87 -1.14
N ALA A 72 -13.43 0.73 -0.46
CA ALA A 72 -14.71 0.32 0.11
C ALA A 72 -15.18 1.22 1.26
N LEU A 73 -14.26 1.92 1.95
CA LEU A 73 -14.61 2.87 3.00
C LEU A 73 -15.21 4.18 2.48
N GLN A 74 -15.03 4.50 1.19
CA GLN A 74 -15.55 5.71 0.54
C GLN A 74 -15.23 6.99 1.34
N LEU A 75 -13.98 7.09 1.81
CA LEU A 75 -13.53 8.20 2.64
C LEU A 75 -13.57 9.52 1.87
N THR A 76 -13.98 10.58 2.56
CA THR A 76 -14.03 11.95 2.02
C THR A 76 -12.97 12.87 2.63
N GLY A 77 -12.19 12.37 3.60
CA GLY A 77 -11.09 13.08 4.24
C GLY A 77 -11.48 13.83 5.53
N ARG A 78 -12.69 13.60 6.06
CA ARG A 78 -13.18 14.21 7.31
C ARG A 78 -13.51 13.19 8.39
N GLU A 79 -13.45 11.92 8.04
CA GLU A 79 -13.76 10.81 8.90
C GLU A 79 -12.73 10.67 10.01
N ARG A 80 -13.16 10.11 11.14
CA ARG A 80 -12.26 9.55 12.15
C ARG A 80 -12.30 8.04 11.99
N VAL A 81 -11.17 7.46 11.60
CA VAL A 81 -11.07 6.04 11.27
C VAL A 81 -10.39 5.29 12.41
N LEU A 82 -10.91 4.12 12.75
CA LEU A 82 -10.25 3.15 13.62
C LEU A 82 -9.76 1.99 12.75
N GLU A 83 -8.45 1.81 12.69
CA GLU A 83 -7.83 0.61 12.14
C GLU A 83 -7.50 -0.35 13.30
N ILE A 84 -7.85 -1.63 13.16
CA ILE A 84 -7.49 -2.67 14.12
C ILE A 84 -6.46 -3.59 13.45
N GLY A 85 -5.27 -3.65 14.03
CA GLY A 85 -4.16 -4.46 13.49
C GLY A 85 -3.15 -3.62 12.71
N THR A 86 -2.48 -2.67 13.37
CA THR A 86 -1.53 -1.74 12.76
C THR A 86 -0.43 -2.43 11.94
N GLY A 87 0.07 -3.58 12.41
CA GLY A 87 1.13 -4.32 11.71
C GLY A 87 2.36 -3.44 11.48
N SER A 88 2.71 -3.21 10.21
CA SER A 88 3.81 -2.31 9.85
C SER A 88 3.44 -0.82 9.96
N GLY A 89 2.15 -0.48 9.98
CA GLY A 89 1.63 0.88 9.93
C GLY A 89 1.38 1.42 8.52
N TYR A 90 1.64 0.63 7.47
CA TYR A 90 1.53 1.11 6.08
C TYR A 90 0.11 1.54 5.69
N GLN A 91 -0.91 0.78 6.10
CA GLN A 91 -2.30 1.06 5.77
C GLN A 91 -2.85 2.29 6.52
N ALA A 92 -2.25 2.66 7.65
CA ALA A 92 -2.62 3.81 8.45
C ALA A 92 -1.92 5.13 8.06
N ALA A 93 -0.90 5.06 7.20
CA ALA A 93 -0.04 6.19 6.84
C ALA A 93 -0.62 7.11 5.77
#